data_AF-A0A967XG20-F1
#
_entry.id   AF-A0A967XG20-F1
#
_cell.length_a   1.000
_cell.length_b   1.000
_cell.length_c   1.000
_cell.angle_alpha   90.00
_cell.angle_beta   90.00
_cell.angle_gamma   90.00
#
_symmetry.space_group_name_H-M   'P 1'
#
loop_
_entity.id
_entity.type
_entity.pdbx_description
1 polymer ?
#
loop_
_entity_poly.entity_id
_entity_poly.type
_entity_poly.pdbx_seq_one_letter_code
_entity_poly.pdbx_strand_id
1 'polypeptide(L)' 'GIEEPALFSEPALYLVRPDGTLYFGTVQTMPFARPRFADILQALDFVIKNDYPARGEVVEHASEEVV' A
#
# COMPACT_ATOMS: atom_id res chain seq x y z
N GLY A 1 -22.42 17.44 17.58
CA GLY A 1 -21.65 16.46 16.81
C GLY A 1 -22.59 15.34 16.40
N ILE A 2 -22.21 14.55 15.40
CA ILE A 2 -22.88 13.27 15.12
C ILE A 2 -22.45 12.25 16.17
N GLU A 3 -23.37 11.38 16.61
CA GLU A 3 -23.06 10.27 17.52
C GLU A 3 -22.45 9.12 16.72
N GLU A 4 -21.30 8.61 17.16
CA GLU A 4 -20.60 7.52 16.48
C GLU A 4 -21.18 6.16 16.87
N PRO A 5 -21.20 5.17 15.95
CA PRO A 5 -21.68 3.83 16.26
C PRO A 5 -20.77 3.12 17.27
N ALA A 6 -21.36 2.25 18.11
CA ALA A 6 -20.61 1.46 19.10
C ALA A 6 -19.56 0.52 18.47
N LEU A 7 -19.76 0.14 17.20
CA LEU A 7 -18.77 -0.56 16.39
C LEU A 7 -18.44 0.32 15.18
N PHE A 8 -17.20 0.81 15.14
CA PHE A 8 -16.71 1.68 14.09
C PHE A 8 -15.79 0.90 13.15
N SER A 9 -16.07 0.94 11.85
CA SER A 9 -15.16 0.38 10.85
C SER A 9 -14.04 1.36 10.56
N GLU A 10 -12.82 0.99 10.94
CA GLU A 10 -11.65 1.80 10.68
C GLU A 10 -11.44 2.00 9.18
N PRO A 11 -11.31 3.24 8.69
CA PRO A 11 -11.05 3.46 7.30
C PRO A 11 -9.63 3.03 6.97
N ALA A 12 -9.49 2.37 5.84
CA ALA A 12 -8.22 1.85 5.34
C ALA A 12 -8.10 2.05 3.84
N LEU A 13 -6.86 2.20 3.38
CA LEU A 13 -6.50 2.19 1.97
C LEU A 13 -5.54 1.02 1.73
N TYR A 14 -5.88 0.19 0.76
CA TYR A 14 -5.09 -0.95 0.33
C TYR A 14 -4.79 -0.83 -1.16
N LEU A 15 -3.55 -1.10 -1.56
CA LEU A 15 -3.15 -1.27 -2.95
C LEU A 15 -2.90 -2.76 -3.18
N VAL A 16 -3.65 -3.34 -4.10
CA VAL A 16 -3.62 -4.76 -4.42
C VAL A 16 -3.14 -4.92 -5.85
N ARG A 17 -2.18 -5.80 -6.07
CA ARG A 17 -1.67 -6.13 -7.41
C ARG A 17 -2.71 -6.94 -8.20
N PRO A 18 -2.61 -7.00 -9.55
CA PRO A 18 -3.53 -7.79 -10.37
C PRO A 18 -3.57 -9.30 -10.03
N ASP A 19 -2.51 -9.85 -9.44
CA ASP A 19 -2.42 -11.24 -8.98
C ASP A 19 -3.09 -11.49 -7.61
N GLY A 20 -3.67 -10.44 -7.01
CA GLY A 20 -4.35 -10.50 -5.71
C GLY A 20 -3.43 -10.32 -4.51
N THR A 21 -2.12 -10.10 -4.69
CA THR A 21 -1.19 -9.85 -3.59
C THR A 21 -1.29 -8.41 -3.07
N LEU A 22 -1.07 -8.23 -1.76
CA LEU A 22 -1.10 -6.92 -1.12
C LEU A 22 0.24 -6.19 -1.31
N TYR A 23 0.22 -5.01 -1.92
CA TYR A 23 1.40 -4.16 -2.11
C TYR A 23 1.60 -3.17 -0.96
N PHE A 24 0.51 -2.53 -0.53
CA PHE A 24 0.52 -1.48 0.49
C PHE A 24 -0.78 -1.47 1.26
N GLY A 25 -0.72 -1.18 2.56
CA GLY A 25 -1.88 -0.96 3.40
C GLY A 25 -1.64 0.15 4.41
N THR A 26 -2.65 0.98 4.62
CA THR A 26 -2.68 1.96 5.71
C THR A 26 -4.07 1.99 6.32
N VAL A 27 -4.14 1.91 7.65
CA VAL A 27 -5.36 1.98 8.46
C VAL A 27 -5.24 3.21 9.34
N GLN A 28 -6.28 4.04 9.42
CA GLN A 28 -6.20 5.25 10.24
C GLN A 28 -7.53 5.72 10.79
N THR A 29 -7.67 5.67 12.11
CA THR A 29 -8.85 6.15 12.85
C THR A 29 -9.09 7.65 12.72
N MET A 30 -8.02 8.44 12.76
CA MET A 30 -8.14 9.90 12.78
C MET A 30 -8.39 10.47 11.37
N PRO A 31 -9.29 11.47 11.23
CA PRO A 31 -9.64 12.03 9.93
C PRO A 31 -8.55 12.93 9.33
N PHE A 32 -7.60 13.41 10.14
CA PHE A 32 -6.72 14.53 9.77
C PHE A 32 -5.44 14.15 9.01
N ALA A 33 -5.01 12.89 9.05
CA ALA A 33 -3.75 12.45 8.44
C ALA A 33 -3.98 11.53 7.22
N ARG A 34 -5.18 11.54 6.63
CA ARG A 34 -5.48 10.62 5.53
C ARG A 34 -4.63 10.99 4.30
N PRO A 35 -4.05 10.01 3.59
CA PRO A 35 -3.23 10.29 2.43
C PRO A 35 -4.05 10.98 1.34
N ARG A 36 -3.44 11.96 0.65
CA ARG A 36 -4.06 12.59 -0.52
C ARG A 36 -3.95 11.63 -1.70
N PHE A 37 -5.06 11.30 -2.34
CA PHE A 37 -5.06 10.37 -3.47
C PHE A 37 -4.14 10.80 -4.63
N ALA A 38 -3.98 12.11 -4.88
CA ALA A 38 -3.07 12.61 -5.90
C ALA A 38 -1.60 12.18 -5.63
N ASP A 39 -1.16 12.22 -4.38
CA ASP A 39 0.20 11.78 -4.00
C ASP A 39 0.35 10.26 -4.17
N ILE A 40 -0.71 9.50 -3.84
CA ILE A 40 -0.75 8.05 -4.03
C ILE A 40 -0.65 7.68 -5.51
N LEU A 41 -1.42 8.35 -6.38
CA LEU A 41 -1.38 8.10 -7.83
C LEU A 41 0.00 8.41 -8.43
N GLN A 42 0.62 9.53 -8.04
CA GLN A 42 1.97 9.86 -8.47
C GLN A 42 3.01 8.83 -7.99
N ALA A 43 2.86 8.31 -6.76
CA ALA A 43 3.71 7.23 -6.27
C ALA A 43 3.49 5.93 -7.06
N LEU A 44 2.24 5.59 -7.41
CA LEU A 44 1.94 4.44 -8.26
C LEU A 44 2.60 4.53 -9.64
N ASP A 45 2.62 5.72 -10.26
CA ASP A 45 3.31 5.90 -11.55
C ASP A 45 4.80 5.51 -11.44
N PHE A 46 5.47 5.91 -10.35
CA PHE A 46 6.85 5.52 -10.08
C PHE A 46 6.97 4.01 -9.81
N VAL A 47 6.11 3.45 -8.97
CA VAL A 47 6.13 2.02 -8.61
C VAL A 47 5.97 1.15 -9.85
N ILE A 48 4.96 1.43 -10.68
CA ILE A 48 4.67 0.65 -11.89
C ILE A 48 5.82 0.81 -12.90
N LYS A 49 6.31 2.04 -13.10
CA LYS A 49 7.39 2.31 -14.07
C LYS A 49 8.69 1.57 -13.73
N ASN A 50 9.02 1.45 -12.45
CA ASN A 50 10.31 0.91 -12.01
C ASN A 50 10.20 -0.51 -11.45
N ASP A 51 9.03 -1.13 -11.54
CA ASP A 51 8.72 -2.40 -10.87
C ASP A 51 9.20 -2.39 -9.40
N TYR A 52 8.91 -1.28 -8.71
CA TYR A 52 9.46 -1.05 -7.38
C TYR A 52 8.82 -2.02 -6.39
N PRO A 53 9.62 -2.79 -5.63
CA PRO A 53 9.07 -3.82 -4.75
C PRO A 53 8.36 -3.19 -3.56
N ALA A 54 7.36 -3.92 -3.03
CA ALA A 54 6.78 -3.56 -1.75
C ALA A 54 7.89 -3.58 -0.68
N ARG A 55 7.80 -2.71 0.31
CA ARG A 55 8.80 -2.67 1.38
C ARG A 55 8.84 -4.02 2.09
N GLY A 56 10.03 -4.63 2.14
CA GLY A 56 10.26 -5.94 2.77
C GLY A 56 10.05 -7.13 1.84
N GLU A 57 9.68 -6.90 0.58
CA GLU A 57 9.68 -7.92 -0.46
C GLU A 57 11.13 -8.26 -0.83
N VAL A 58 11.47 -9.55 -0.78
CA VAL A 58 12.76 -10.05 -1.23
C VAL A 58 12.67 -10.14 -2.75
N VAL A 59 13.32 -9.21 -3.45
CA VAL A 59 13.63 -9.42 -4.86
C VAL A 59 14.69 -10.49 -4.87
N GLU A 60 14.36 -11.71 -5.33
CA GLU A 60 15.33 -12.78 -5.53
C GLU A 60 16.48 -12.22 -6.37
N HIS A 61 17.59 -11.88 -5.71
CA HIS A 61 18.85 -11.73 -6.41
C HIS A 61 19.23 -13.14 -6.77
N ALA A 62 19.02 -13.53 -8.04
CA ALA A 62 19.55 -14.76 -8.57
C ALA A 62 21.04 -14.78 -8.23
N SER A 63 21.42 -15.50 -7.18
CA SER A 63 22.79 -15.86 -6.96
C SER A 63 23.14 -16.70 -8.18
N GLU A 64 24.01 -16.17 -9.05
CA GLU A 64 24.60 -16.96 -10.11
C GLU A 64 25.07 -18.26 -9.46
N GLU A 65 24.43 -19.37 -9.84
CA GLU A 65 24.88 -20.70 -9.45
C GLU A 65 26.33 -20.78 -9.90
N VAL A 66 27.24 -20.79 -8.93
CA VAL A 66 28.63 -21.15 -9.15
C VAL A 66 28.60 -22.66 -9.44
N VAL A 67 28.39 -22.99 -10.72
CA VAL A 67 28.73 -24.29 -11.30
C VAL A 67 30.21 -24.35 -11.61
#